data_AF-A0A453QT68-F1
#
_entry.id   AF-A0A453QT68-F1
#
_cell.length_a   1.000
_cell.length_b   1.000
_cell.length_c   1.000
_cell.angle_alpha   90.00
_cell.angle_beta   90.00
_cell.angle_gamma   90.00
#
_symmetry.space_group_name_H-M   'P 1'
#
loop_
_entity.id
_entity.type
_entity.pdbx_description
1 polymer ?
#
loop_
_entity_poly.entity_id
_entity_poly.type
_entity_poly.pdbx_seq_one_letter_code
_entity_poly.pdbx_strand_id
1 'polypeptide(L)'
;LDIDLIQCDIKNLNLKGLLVDTVVMNPPFGTKRKGADMEFLSMGLKVAAQAVYSLHKTSTREYIKKAALRNCNAISAEVLCELRYDLPRTYRFHKQKELDIAVDLWRFVPQARDERAS
;
A
#
# COMPACT_ATOMS: atom_id res chain seq x y z
N LEU A 1 -14.33 19.30 -7.66
CA LEU A 1 -14.13 17.87 -7.35
C LEU A 1 -14.62 17.65 -5.95
N ASP A 2 -15.34 16.57 -5.73
CA ASP A 2 -15.79 16.16 -4.39
C ASP A 2 -14.61 15.50 -3.68
N ILE A 3 -14.00 16.21 -2.74
CA ILE A 3 -12.75 15.81 -2.06
C ILE A 3 -12.87 16.18 -0.59
N ASP A 4 -12.74 15.17 0.26
CA ASP A 4 -12.55 15.33 1.70
C ASP A 4 -11.10 15.05 2.11
N LEU A 5 -10.63 15.76 3.13
CA LEU A 5 -9.29 15.59 3.69
C LEU A 5 -9.37 15.17 5.15
N ILE A 6 -8.63 14.12 5.49
CA ILE A 6 -8.56 13.60 6.86
C ILE A 6 -7.08 13.54 7.27
N GLN A 7 -6.76 14.18 8.41
CA GLN A 7 -5.46 14.02 9.05
C GLN A 7 -5.57 12.96 10.16
N CYS A 8 -4.92 11.81 9.97
CA CYS A 8 -4.89 10.75 10.97
C CYS A 8 -3.62 9.89 10.87
N ASP A 9 -3.29 9.18 11.95
CA ASP A 9 -2.40 8.01 11.87
C ASP A 9 -3.17 6.88 11.18
N ILE A 10 -2.55 6.25 10.17
CA ILE A 10 -3.16 5.16 9.41
C ILE A 10 -3.63 4.00 10.31
N LYS A 11 -2.96 3.76 11.45
CA LYS A 11 -3.34 2.73 12.41
C LYS A 11 -4.66 3.03 13.11
N ASN A 12 -5.05 4.29 13.17
CA ASN A 12 -6.27 4.78 13.80
C ASN A 12 -7.30 5.26 12.76
N LEU A 13 -7.12 4.93 11.48
CA LEU A 13 -8.06 5.31 10.44
C LEU A 13 -9.43 4.68 10.71
N ASN A 14 -10.43 5.54 10.90
CA ASN A 14 -11.80 5.15 11.16
C ASN A 14 -12.71 5.77 10.08
N LEU A 15 -13.16 4.92 9.16
CA LEU A 15 -14.07 5.29 8.07
C LEU A 15 -15.45 4.62 8.26
N LYS A 16 -15.88 4.41 9.51
CA LYS A 16 -17.21 3.84 9.79
C LYS A 16 -18.29 4.64 9.05
N GLY A 17 -19.17 3.91 8.36
CA GLY A 17 -20.25 4.50 7.57
C GLY A 17 -19.86 4.93 6.16
N LEU A 18 -18.57 4.91 5.79
CA LEU A 18 -18.13 5.13 4.42
C LEU A 18 -17.91 3.79 3.71
N LEU A 19 -18.52 3.67 2.53
CA LEU A 19 -18.20 2.62 1.57
C LEU A 19 -16.99 3.06 0.75
N VAL A 20 -15.90 2.30 0.83
CA VAL A 20 -14.70 2.54 0.01
C VAL A 20 -14.55 1.37 -0.94
N ASP A 21 -14.91 1.56 -2.21
CA ASP A 21 -14.78 0.51 -3.22
C ASP A 21 -13.31 0.17 -3.51
N THR A 22 -12.51 1.22 -3.69
CA THR A 22 -11.12 1.11 -4.13
C THR A 22 -10.21 2.00 -3.29
N VAL A 23 -9.08 1.44 -2.86
CA VAL A 23 -7.97 2.19 -2.24
C VAL A 23 -6.83 2.30 -3.24
N VAL A 24 -6.26 3.49 -3.38
CA VAL A 24 -5.03 3.74 -4.12
C VAL A 24 -4.01 4.37 -3.17
N MET A 25 -2.79 3.84 -3.14
CA MET A 25 -1.76 4.36 -2.24
C MET A 25 -0.33 4.22 -2.78
N ASN A 26 0.50 5.17 -2.36
CA ASN A 26 1.96 5.10 -2.47
C ASN A 26 2.53 5.16 -1.05
N PRO A 27 2.52 4.03 -0.32
CA PRO A 27 2.90 4.04 1.08
C PRO A 27 4.40 4.33 1.24
N PRO A 28 4.85 4.83 2.40
CA PRO A 28 6.26 5.02 2.67
C PRO A 28 7.01 3.67 2.58
N PHE A 29 8.00 3.57 1.67
CA PHE A 29 8.73 2.32 1.33
C PHE A 29 9.68 1.77 2.43
N GLY A 30 9.37 2.00 3.70
CA GLY A 30 10.09 1.40 4.82
C GLY A 30 11.55 1.85 5.01
N THR A 31 12.01 2.87 4.26
CA THR A 31 13.41 3.34 4.27
C THR A 31 13.81 3.99 5.60
N LYS A 32 12.87 4.69 6.25
CA LYS A 32 13.08 5.32 7.57
C LYS A 32 12.50 4.49 8.72
N ARG A 33 11.35 3.84 8.51
CA ARG A 33 10.66 3.01 9.50
C ARG A 33 10.26 1.69 8.85
N LYS A 34 10.92 0.60 9.24
CA LYS A 34 10.62 -0.75 8.73
C LYS A 34 9.15 -1.10 8.95
N GLY A 35 8.50 -1.67 7.94
CA GLY A 35 7.13 -2.17 8.01
C GLY A 35 6.02 -1.11 7.93
N ALA A 36 6.35 0.16 7.71
CA ALA A 36 5.32 1.20 7.53
C ALA A 36 4.44 0.93 6.29
N ASP A 37 5.02 0.40 5.22
CA ASP A 37 4.29 -0.04 4.03
C ASP A 37 3.27 -1.13 4.32
N MET A 38 3.58 -2.03 5.25
CA MET A 38 2.67 -3.10 5.67
C MET A 38 1.51 -2.60 6.54
N GLU A 39 1.72 -1.59 7.39
CA GLU A 39 0.64 -0.96 8.15
C GLU A 39 -0.41 -0.35 7.20
N PHE A 40 0.06 0.31 6.14
CA PHE A 40 -0.81 0.86 5.10
C PHE A 40 -1.51 -0.24 4.30
N LEU A 41 -0.78 -1.28 3.87
CA LEU A 41 -1.38 -2.38 3.12
C LEU A 41 -2.47 -3.10 3.91
N SER A 42 -2.22 -3.38 5.19
CA SER A 42 -3.20 -3.99 6.09
C SER A 42 -4.46 -3.13 6.24
N MET A 43 -4.29 -1.82 6.43
CA MET A 43 -5.44 -0.92 6.53
C MET A 43 -6.19 -0.80 5.22
N GLY A 44 -5.49 -0.68 4.08
CA GLY A 44 -6.09 -0.64 2.75
C GLY A 44 -6.97 -1.86 2.48
N LEU A 45 -6.48 -3.06 2.79
CA LEU A 45 -7.22 -4.31 2.63
C LEU A 45 -8.39 -4.44 3.62
N LYS A 46 -8.31 -3.81 4.79
CA LYS A 46 -9.43 -3.75 5.74
C LYS A 46 -10.55 -2.81 5.25
N VAL A 47 -10.19 -1.69 4.61
CA VAL A 47 -11.16 -0.64 4.26
C VAL A 47 -11.78 -0.83 2.88
N ALA A 48 -11.04 -1.37 1.90
CA ALA A 48 -11.51 -1.56 0.53
C ALA A 48 -12.54 -2.68 0.43
N ALA A 49 -13.59 -2.48 -0.38
CA ALA A 49 -14.56 -3.52 -0.69
C ALA A 49 -14.15 -4.38 -1.89
N GLN A 50 -13.47 -3.79 -2.89
CA GLN A 50 -13.22 -4.46 -4.18
C GLN A 50 -11.73 -4.56 -4.53
N ALA A 51 -10.96 -3.49 -4.33
CA ALA A 51 -9.56 -3.46 -4.78
C ALA A 51 -8.67 -2.54 -3.96
N VAL A 52 -7.40 -2.93 -3.85
CA VAL A 52 -6.32 -2.09 -3.35
C VAL A 52 -5.23 -2.02 -4.41
N TYR A 53 -4.88 -0.82 -4.85
CA TYR A 53 -3.75 -0.53 -5.72
C TYR A 53 -2.64 0.12 -4.91
N SER A 54 -1.47 -0.50 -4.88
CA SER A 54 -0.36 -0.04 -4.02
C SER A 54 0.98 -0.18 -4.71
N LEU A 55 1.87 0.78 -4.48
CA LEU A 55 3.26 0.72 -4.90
C LEU A 55 4.10 0.08 -3.79
N HIS A 56 4.90 -0.94 -4.13
CA HIS A 56 5.87 -1.55 -3.21
C HIS A 56 7.19 -1.82 -3.92
N LYS A 57 8.32 -1.80 -3.21
CA LYS A 57 9.63 -2.09 -3.82
C LYS A 57 9.66 -3.49 -4.42
N THR A 58 10.21 -3.62 -5.62
CA THR A 58 10.37 -4.92 -6.29
C THR A 58 11.19 -5.90 -5.44
N SER A 59 12.18 -5.39 -4.69
CA SER A 59 13.02 -6.22 -3.79
C SER A 59 12.26 -6.85 -2.61
N THR A 60 11.04 -6.39 -2.30
CA THR A 60 10.20 -6.96 -1.22
C THR A 60 9.02 -7.78 -1.75
N ARG A 61 8.96 -8.04 -3.07
CA ARG A 61 7.83 -8.70 -3.76
C ARG A 61 7.32 -9.96 -3.05
N GLU A 62 8.20 -10.91 -2.75
CA GLU A 62 7.81 -12.16 -2.10
C GLU A 62 7.26 -11.96 -0.69
N TYR A 63 7.83 -11.01 0.05
CA TYR A 63 7.36 -10.67 1.38
C TYR A 63 5.96 -10.03 1.33
N ILE A 64 5.75 -9.06 0.43
CA ILE A 64 4.46 -8.39 0.22
C ILE A 64 3.38 -9.42 -0.15
N LYS A 65 3.65 -10.28 -1.14
CA LYS A 65 2.71 -11.31 -1.58
C LYS A 65 2.31 -12.24 -0.43
N LYS A 66 3.31 -12.75 0.30
CA LYS A 66 3.06 -13.67 1.42
C LYS A 66 2.27 -13.00 2.54
N ALA A 67 2.64 -11.77 2.90
CA ALA A 67 1.98 -11.03 3.97
C ALA A 67 0.54 -10.64 3.60
N ALA A 68 0.31 -10.19 2.37
CA ALA A 68 -1.04 -9.86 1.88
C ALA A 68 -1.99 -11.05 2.00
N LEU A 69 -1.57 -12.22 1.50
CA LEU A 69 -2.39 -13.43 1.45
C LEU A 69 -2.56 -14.12 2.82
N ARG A 70 -1.55 -14.05 3.70
CA ARG A 70 -1.57 -14.80 4.98
C ARG A 70 -1.90 -13.95 6.20
N ASN A 71 -1.61 -12.65 6.16
CA ASN A 71 -1.66 -11.77 7.33
C ASN A 71 -2.62 -10.59 7.17
N CYS A 72 -3.02 -10.26 5.93
CA CYS A 72 -3.88 -9.09 5.66
C CYS A 72 -5.20 -9.45 4.95
N ASN A 73 -5.56 -10.73 4.90
CA ASN A 73 -6.84 -11.22 4.35
C ASN A 73 -7.08 -10.82 2.88
N ALA A 74 -6.04 -10.77 2.05
CA ALA A 74 -6.23 -10.67 0.61
C ALA A 74 -6.57 -12.04 0.01
N ILE A 75 -7.55 -12.09 -0.90
CA ILE A 75 -7.86 -13.25 -1.72
C ILE A 75 -6.81 -13.42 -2.83
N SER A 76 -6.37 -12.31 -3.43
CA SER A 76 -5.34 -12.31 -4.47
C SER A 76 -4.39 -11.13 -4.34
N ALA A 77 -3.19 -11.31 -4.91
CA ALA A 77 -2.11 -10.33 -4.93
C ALA A 77 -1.34 -10.48 -6.25
N GLU A 78 -1.51 -9.51 -7.13
CA GLU A 78 -0.98 -9.53 -8.50
C GLU A 78 -0.13 -8.29 -8.76
N VAL A 79 1.05 -8.46 -9.37
CA VAL A 79 1.83 -7.36 -9.91
C VAL A 79 1.28 -7.04 -11.30
N LEU A 80 0.78 -5.82 -11.48
CA LEU A 80 0.26 -5.35 -12.77
C LEU A 80 1.37 -4.82 -13.68
N CYS A 81 2.34 -4.11 -13.11
CA CYS A 81 3.51 -3.66 -13.84
C CYS A 81 4.70 -3.37 -12.90
N GLU A 82 5.90 -3.40 -13.47
CA GLU A 82 7.14 -2.98 -12.83
C GLU A 82 7.50 -1.58 -13.31
N LEU A 83 7.83 -0.68 -12.38
CA LEU A 83 8.16 0.71 -12.62
C LEU A 83 9.57 0.99 -12.12
N ARG A 84 10.32 1.80 -12.86
CA ARG A 84 11.64 2.29 -12.46
C ARG A 84 11.59 3.80 -12.37
N TYR A 85 12.00 4.34 -11.23
CA TYR A 85 12.14 5.77 -11.04
C TYR A 85 13.60 6.14 -10.91
N ASP A 86 14.05 7.01 -11.79
CA ASP A 86 15.27 7.79 -11.58
C ASP A 86 14.90 8.98 -10.70
N LEU A 87 15.29 8.96 -9.43
CA LEU A 87 15.16 10.15 -8.58
C LEU A 87 16.36 11.08 -8.79
N PRO A 88 16.20 12.21 -9.49
CA PRO A 88 17.26 13.19 -9.61
C PRO A 88 17.62 13.75 -8.24
N ARG A 89 18.92 13.97 -8.04
CA ARG A 89 19.57 14.31 -6.77
C ARG A 89 19.04 15.62 -6.16
N THR A 90 17.96 15.54 -5.38
CA THR A 90 17.33 16.73 -4.77
C THR A 90 17.84 17.03 -3.35
N TYR A 91 18.51 16.08 -2.68
CA TYR A 91 18.99 16.26 -1.29
C TYR A 91 20.52 16.22 -1.17
N ARG A 92 21.09 17.22 -0.46
CA ARG A 92 22.55 17.45 -0.28
C ARG A 92 23.31 16.32 0.42
N PHE A 93 22.62 15.34 1.01
CA PHE A 93 23.21 14.32 1.89
C PHE A 93 23.40 12.93 1.23
N HIS A 94 23.21 12.79 -0.08
CA HIS A 94 23.28 11.48 -0.77
C HIS A 94 24.66 11.23 -1.42
N LYS A 95 25.31 10.11 -1.03
CA LYS A 95 26.62 9.65 -1.56
C LYS A 95 26.52 8.86 -2.88
N GLN A 96 25.36 8.33 -3.27
CA GLN A 96 25.17 7.54 -4.50
C GLN A 96 24.59 8.40 -5.63
N LYS A 97 25.03 8.12 -6.87
CA LYS A 97 24.89 8.98 -8.06
C LYS A 97 23.47 9.05 -8.63
N GLU A 98 22.69 7.99 -8.47
CA GLU A 98 21.29 7.85 -8.85
C GLU A 98 20.76 6.70 -7.98
N LEU A 99 19.56 6.85 -7.41
CA LEU A 99 18.89 5.72 -6.76
C LEU A 99 17.85 5.20 -7.75
N ASP A 100 18.18 4.15 -8.50
CA ASP A 100 17.21 3.39 -9.29
C ASP A 100 16.23 2.73 -8.31
N ILE A 101 15.03 3.30 -8.20
CA ILE A 101 13.97 2.71 -7.38
C ILE A 101 13.09 1.87 -8.30
N ALA A 102 13.33 0.56 -8.26
CA ALA A 102 12.41 -0.43 -8.81
C ALA A 102 11.23 -0.65 -7.85
N VAL A 103 10.02 -0.37 -8.31
CA VAL A 103 8.78 -0.66 -7.60
C VAL A 103 7.81 -1.42 -8.49
N ASP A 104 6.91 -2.13 -7.85
CA ASP A 104 5.82 -2.85 -8.47
C ASP A 104 4.51 -2.12 -8.19
N LEU A 105 3.67 -1.97 -9.21
CA LEU A 105 2.25 -1.67 -9.02
C LEU A 105 1.51 -2.97 -8.75
N TRP A 106 0.99 -3.09 -7.53
CA TRP A 106 0.20 -4.24 -7.12
C TRP A 106 -1.30 -3.95 -7.25
N ARG A 107 -2.05 -5.00 -7.56
CA ARG A 107 -3.48 -5.11 -7.30
C ARG A 107 -3.71 -6.22 -6.28
N PHE A 108 -4.40 -5.88 -5.20
CA PHE A 108 -4.89 -6.84 -4.22
C PHE A 108 -6.41 -6.86 -4.21
N VAL A 109 -6.98 -8.04 -4.02
CA VAL A 109 -8.42 -8.22 -3.80
C VAL A 109 -8.65 -8.55 -2.33
N PRO A 110 -9.37 -7.73 -1.56
CA PRO A 110 -9.67 -8.01 -0.17
C PRO A 110 -10.67 -9.17 -0.05
N GLN A 111 -10.63 -9.89 1.07
CA GLN A 111 -11.69 -10.81 1.42
C GLN A 111 -12.98 -10.04 1.70
N ALA A 112 -14.12 -10.58 1.26
CA ALA A 112 -15.43 -9.99 1.52
C ALA A 112 -15.61 -9.76 3.03
N ARG A 113 -16.14 -8.59 3.40
CA ARG A 113 -16.48 -8.30 4.79
C ARG A 113 -17.60 -9.24 5.22
N ASP A 114 -17.38 -9.96 6.30
CA ASP A 114 -18.43 -10.76 6.91
C ASP A 114 -19.39 -9.80 7.63
N GLU A 115 -20.52 -9.48 7.00
CA GLU A 115 -21.51 -8.52 7.50
C GLU A 115 -22.22 -8.99 8.79
N ARG A 116 -21.90 -10.19 9.30
CA ARG A 116 -22.52 -10.79 10.49
C ARG A 116 -21.89 -10.38 11.82
N ALA A 117 -20.81 -9.60 11.80
CA ALA A 117 -20.11 -9.15 13.01
C ALA A 117 -20.27 -7.64 13.24
N SER A 118 -21.51 -7.14 13.15
CA SER A 118 -21.91 -5.79 13.57
C SER A 118 -23.00 -5.87 14.64
#